data_AF-A0A929D9Y9-F1
#
_entry.id   AF-A0A929D9Y9-F1
#
_cell.length_a   1.000
_cell.length_b   1.000
_cell.length_c   1.000
_cell.angle_alpha   90.00
_cell.angle_beta   90.00
_cell.angle_gamma   90.00
#
_symmetry.space_group_name_H-M   'P 1'
#
loop_
_entity.id
_entity.type
_entity.pdbx_description
1 polymer ?
#
loop_
_entity_poly.entity_id
_entity_poly.type
_entity_poly.pdbx_seq_one_letter_code
_entity_poly.pdbx_strand_id
1 'polypeptide(L)'
;MPTKLGAHVLRAAADLGEFIQARPAVIKFVGDWGMAQWAQPGTLVMGAKAGKYDAQLQRNSGKTPHEAAQQYVTDMKETYQSNPLIKYWEGHNEPVWSDDEGMGWYAQFEVERMKLMADLGLKCVIGNFACGTPPLRLWPAFLPALRVAKQYEAILGLHEYSCPWMWWMTGKHQVDPEEDQGDEGWTTLRYRKVYRQYLIPDGVGDVPLVITEAGLDPLVNPKPLGVSGGAWKQLG
;
A
#
# COMPACT_ATOMS: atom_id res chain seq x y z
N MET A 1 16.65 8.15 1.54
CA MET A 1 15.49 7.88 0.67
C MET A 1 14.72 9.19 0.49
N PRO A 2 14.19 9.49 -0.71
CA PRO A 2 13.20 10.56 -0.87
C PRO A 2 11.97 10.29 0.01
N THR A 3 11.11 11.30 0.18
CA THR A 3 9.87 11.19 0.98
C THR A 3 9.03 9.98 0.57
N LYS A 4 8.42 9.31 1.56
CA LYS A 4 7.53 8.14 1.38
C LYS A 4 6.09 8.52 1.03
N LEU A 5 5.79 9.82 1.04
CA LEU A 5 4.48 10.40 0.77
C LEU A 5 4.49 11.11 -0.59
N GLY A 6 3.35 11.03 -1.30
CA GLY A 6 3.16 11.68 -2.59
C GLY A 6 1.68 11.76 -2.96
N ALA A 7 1.38 12.08 -4.22
CA ALA A 7 0.00 12.17 -4.68
C ALA A 7 -0.63 10.80 -4.88
N HIS A 8 -1.87 10.67 -4.41
CA HIS A 8 -2.80 9.62 -4.82
C HIS A 8 -3.84 10.22 -5.77
N VAL A 9 -3.85 9.76 -7.01
CA VAL A 9 -4.76 10.21 -8.07
C VAL A 9 -5.82 9.13 -8.34
N LEU A 10 -7.03 9.39 -7.85
CA LEU A 10 -8.20 8.55 -8.14
C LEU A 10 -8.88 8.94 -9.46
N ARG A 11 -8.85 10.23 -9.80
CA ARG A 11 -9.40 10.80 -11.04
C ARG A 11 -8.69 12.11 -11.38
N ALA A 12 -8.67 12.47 -12.65
CA ALA A 12 -8.20 13.76 -13.11
C ALA A 12 -8.99 14.90 -12.44
N ALA A 13 -8.26 15.95 -12.05
CA ALA A 13 -8.78 17.23 -11.58
C ALA A 13 -8.06 18.36 -12.33
N ALA A 14 -8.68 19.53 -12.45
CA ALA A 14 -8.17 20.64 -13.26
C ALA A 14 -6.71 21.01 -12.90
N ASP A 15 -6.40 21.05 -11.60
CA ASP A 15 -5.09 21.49 -11.09
C ASP A 15 -4.09 20.33 -10.92
N LEU A 16 -4.45 19.11 -11.31
CA LEU A 16 -3.61 17.94 -11.09
C LEU A 16 -2.31 18.00 -11.90
N GLY A 17 -2.35 18.61 -13.08
CA GLY A 17 -1.15 18.83 -13.91
C GLY A 17 -0.10 19.68 -13.18
N GLU A 18 -0.53 20.75 -12.50
CA GLU A 18 0.36 21.63 -11.74
C GLU A 18 1.01 20.89 -10.57
N PHE A 19 0.23 20.05 -9.86
CA PHE A 19 0.77 19.22 -8.78
C PHE A 19 1.82 18.22 -9.29
N ILE A 20 1.56 17.54 -10.42
CA ILE A 20 2.51 16.60 -11.01
C ILE A 20 3.80 17.33 -11.42
N GLN A 21 3.69 18.55 -11.97
CA GLN A 21 4.83 19.38 -12.34
C GLN A 21 5.64 19.87 -11.14
N ALA A 22 5.04 19.96 -9.95
CA ALA A 22 5.72 20.27 -8.69
C ALA A 22 6.66 19.16 -8.18
N ARG A 23 6.82 18.07 -8.94
CA ARG A 23 7.77 16.96 -8.68
C ARG A 23 7.55 16.27 -7.33
N PRO A 24 6.34 15.74 -7.06
CA PRO A 24 6.15 14.88 -5.91
C PRO A 24 7.08 13.66 -6.01
N ALA A 25 7.53 13.14 -4.87
CA ALA A 25 8.41 11.97 -4.87
C ALA A 25 7.69 10.71 -5.38
N VAL A 26 6.38 10.63 -5.18
CA VAL A 26 5.54 9.47 -5.54
C VAL A 26 4.25 9.96 -6.18
N ILE A 27 3.78 9.25 -7.22
CA ILE A 27 2.44 9.40 -7.79
C ILE A 27 1.84 8.00 -7.99
N LYS A 28 0.66 7.77 -7.38
CA LYS A 28 -0.19 6.60 -7.65
C LYS A 28 -1.34 7.00 -8.56
N PHE A 29 -1.53 6.26 -9.65
CA PHE A 29 -2.67 6.38 -10.56
C PHE A 29 -3.57 5.14 -10.46
N VAL A 30 -4.81 5.31 -10.01
CA VAL A 30 -5.83 4.23 -10.03
C VAL A 30 -6.62 4.23 -11.35
N GLY A 31 -6.62 5.38 -12.03
CA GLY A 31 -7.12 5.59 -13.38
C GLY A 31 -6.33 6.74 -14.03
N ASP A 32 -6.77 7.19 -15.20
CA ASP A 32 -6.11 8.27 -15.96
C ASP A 32 -4.60 8.05 -16.14
N TRP A 33 -4.18 6.78 -16.28
CA TRP A 33 -2.77 6.37 -16.30
C TRP A 33 -1.91 7.07 -17.36
N GLY A 34 -2.52 7.55 -18.44
CA GLY A 34 -1.85 8.35 -19.48
C GLY A 34 -1.25 9.66 -18.96
N MET A 35 -1.67 10.14 -17.79
CA MET A 35 -1.07 11.31 -17.11
C MET A 35 0.36 11.05 -16.63
N ALA A 36 0.80 9.78 -16.58
CA ALA A 36 2.18 9.42 -16.27
C ALA A 36 3.22 10.12 -17.19
N GLN A 37 2.82 10.54 -18.40
CA GLN A 37 3.67 11.29 -19.32
C GLN A 37 4.12 12.67 -18.79
N TRP A 38 3.41 13.22 -17.80
CA TRP A 38 3.74 14.52 -17.19
C TRP A 38 4.63 14.39 -15.96
N ALA A 39 4.82 13.16 -15.45
CA ALA A 39 5.69 12.91 -14.31
C ALA A 39 7.15 13.27 -14.66
N GLN A 40 7.81 13.96 -13.74
CA GLN A 40 9.16 14.44 -13.93
C GLN A 40 10.19 13.36 -13.56
N PRO A 41 11.41 13.38 -14.14
CA PRO A 41 12.48 12.47 -13.73
C PRO A 41 12.70 12.50 -12.21
N GLY A 42 12.84 11.32 -11.60
CA GLY A 42 13.00 11.17 -10.15
C GLY A 42 11.71 10.95 -9.36
N THR A 43 10.54 11.13 -9.97
CA THR A 43 9.25 10.74 -9.36
C THR A 43 9.01 9.24 -9.54
N LEU A 44 8.69 8.54 -8.44
CA LEU A 44 8.21 7.16 -8.49
C LEU A 44 6.74 7.14 -8.96
N VAL A 45 6.50 6.64 -10.16
CA VAL A 45 5.15 6.49 -10.72
C VAL A 45 4.69 5.04 -10.58
N MET A 46 3.51 4.85 -10.01
CA MET A 46 2.86 3.56 -9.89
C MET A 46 1.42 3.58 -10.37
N GLY A 47 0.97 2.44 -10.87
CA GLY A 47 -0.41 2.20 -11.27
C GLY A 47 -1.08 1.21 -10.33
N ALA A 48 -2.39 1.32 -10.23
CA ALA A 48 -3.23 0.35 -9.53
C ALA A 48 -4.47 0.05 -10.36
N LYS A 49 -5.05 -1.13 -10.16
CA LYS A 49 -6.31 -1.53 -10.81
C LYS A 49 -7.49 -0.81 -10.14
N ALA A 50 -8.37 -0.19 -10.94
CA ALA A 50 -9.66 0.28 -10.46
C ALA A 50 -10.65 -0.89 -10.31
N GLY A 51 -11.48 -0.88 -9.26
CA GLY A 51 -12.64 -1.76 -9.10
C GLY A 51 -12.54 -2.79 -7.98
N LYS A 52 -13.59 -3.64 -7.87
CA LYS A 52 -13.78 -4.62 -6.78
C LYS A 52 -13.04 -5.93 -7.02
N TYR A 53 -11.74 -5.87 -7.29
CA TYR A 53 -10.90 -7.05 -7.47
C TYR A 53 -10.21 -7.39 -6.15
N ASP A 54 -10.78 -8.32 -5.39
CA ASP A 54 -10.46 -8.59 -3.99
C ASP A 54 -9.71 -9.94 -3.82
N ALA A 55 -8.71 -9.97 -2.94
CA ALA A 55 -7.84 -11.13 -2.76
C ALA A 55 -8.56 -12.31 -2.07
N GLN A 56 -9.47 -12.01 -1.14
CA GLN A 56 -10.30 -12.98 -0.44
C GLN A 56 -11.25 -13.65 -1.41
N LEU A 57 -11.88 -12.90 -2.33
CA LEU A 57 -12.72 -13.46 -3.38
C LEU A 57 -11.93 -14.42 -4.30
N GLN A 58 -10.69 -14.08 -4.66
CA GLN A 58 -9.86 -14.99 -5.44
C GLN A 58 -9.55 -16.28 -4.69
N ARG A 59 -9.10 -16.20 -3.43
CA ARG A 59 -8.87 -17.38 -2.57
C ARG A 59 -10.15 -18.22 -2.43
N ASN A 60 -11.27 -17.57 -2.14
CA ASN A 60 -12.57 -18.23 -1.91
C ASN A 60 -13.14 -18.88 -3.19
N SER A 61 -12.65 -18.49 -4.37
CA SER A 61 -12.98 -19.18 -5.63
C SER A 61 -12.27 -20.53 -5.80
N GLY A 62 -11.46 -20.95 -4.83
CA GLY A 62 -10.74 -22.23 -4.83
C GLY A 62 -9.44 -22.23 -5.63
N LYS A 63 -9.01 -21.07 -6.15
CA LYS A 63 -7.75 -20.96 -6.89
C LYS A 63 -6.55 -21.12 -5.97
N THR A 64 -5.53 -21.80 -6.47
CA THR A 64 -4.19 -21.73 -5.89
C THR A 64 -3.62 -20.31 -6.01
N PRO A 65 -2.63 -19.93 -5.19
CA PRO A 65 -1.97 -18.62 -5.32
C PRO A 65 -1.40 -18.36 -6.71
N HIS A 66 -0.88 -19.40 -7.37
CA HIS A 66 -0.32 -19.33 -8.72
C HIS A 66 -1.40 -19.05 -9.77
N GLU A 67 -2.50 -19.82 -9.78
CA GLU A 67 -3.61 -19.60 -10.72
C GLU A 67 -4.25 -18.21 -10.52
N ALA A 68 -4.39 -17.77 -9.27
CA ALA A 68 -4.88 -16.46 -8.94
C ALA A 68 -3.96 -15.33 -9.47
N ALA A 69 -2.64 -15.48 -9.32
CA ALA A 69 -1.65 -14.54 -9.84
C ALA A 69 -1.65 -14.50 -11.38
N GLN A 70 -1.74 -15.67 -12.03
CA GLN A 70 -1.85 -15.76 -13.49
C GLN A 70 -3.10 -15.05 -14.01
N GLN A 71 -4.25 -15.28 -13.37
CA GLN A 71 -5.49 -14.58 -13.72
C GLN A 71 -5.34 -13.07 -13.53
N TYR A 72 -4.81 -12.62 -12.37
CA TYR A 72 -4.63 -11.20 -12.09
C TYR A 72 -3.77 -10.52 -13.17
N VAL A 73 -2.60 -11.09 -13.49
CA VAL A 73 -1.68 -10.51 -14.47
C VAL A 73 -2.27 -10.56 -15.87
N THR A 74 -2.98 -11.64 -16.23
CA THR A 74 -3.67 -11.74 -17.53
C THR A 74 -4.73 -10.65 -17.68
N ASP A 75 -5.56 -10.44 -16.64
CA ASP A 75 -6.61 -9.42 -16.63
C ASP A 75 -6.05 -8.01 -16.77
N MET A 76 -4.85 -7.76 -16.25
CA MET A 76 -4.20 -6.45 -16.29
C MET A 76 -3.29 -6.22 -17.49
N LYS A 77 -3.02 -7.26 -18.29
CA LYS A 77 -1.98 -7.23 -19.33
C LYS A 77 -2.16 -6.09 -20.33
N GLU A 78 -3.37 -5.88 -20.83
CA GLU A 78 -3.68 -4.79 -21.76
C GLU A 78 -3.45 -3.41 -21.12
N THR A 79 -3.81 -3.26 -19.84
CA THR A 79 -3.59 -2.01 -19.09
C THR A 79 -2.10 -1.72 -18.96
N TYR A 80 -1.30 -2.72 -18.63
CA TYR A 80 0.16 -2.56 -18.55
C TYR A 80 0.78 -2.16 -19.90
N GLN A 81 0.37 -2.84 -20.98
CA GLN A 81 0.89 -2.60 -22.33
C GLN A 81 0.52 -1.20 -22.83
N SER A 82 -0.68 -0.71 -22.49
CA SER A 82 -1.15 0.62 -22.88
C SER A 82 -0.50 1.76 -22.06
N ASN A 83 0.19 1.44 -20.97
CA ASN A 83 0.76 2.44 -20.06
C ASN A 83 2.26 2.17 -19.76
N PRO A 84 3.14 2.17 -20.80
CA PRO A 84 4.53 1.71 -20.68
C PRO A 84 5.42 2.58 -19.78
N LEU A 85 4.98 3.81 -19.48
CA LEU A 85 5.67 4.74 -18.58
C LEU A 85 5.51 4.37 -17.10
N ILE A 86 4.55 3.52 -16.76
CA ILE A 86 4.33 3.04 -15.39
C ILE A 86 5.02 1.70 -15.22
N LYS A 87 6.07 1.67 -14.39
CA LYS A 87 6.86 0.44 -14.12
C LYS A 87 6.41 -0.32 -12.89
N TYR A 88 5.90 0.38 -11.88
CA TYR A 88 5.45 -0.22 -10.63
C TYR A 88 3.93 -0.36 -10.63
N TRP A 89 3.42 -1.55 -10.29
CA TRP A 89 1.99 -1.81 -10.23
C TRP A 89 1.58 -2.50 -8.92
N GLU A 90 0.57 -1.93 -8.27
CA GLU A 90 -0.08 -2.53 -7.11
C GLU A 90 -0.76 -3.86 -7.45
N GLY A 91 -0.80 -4.75 -6.46
CA GLY A 91 -1.61 -5.97 -6.48
C GLY A 91 -3.05 -5.69 -6.04
N HIS A 92 -3.57 -6.52 -5.13
CA HIS A 92 -4.86 -6.26 -4.53
C HIS A 92 -4.82 -5.05 -3.58
N ASN A 93 -5.91 -4.28 -3.57
CA ASN A 93 -6.10 -3.16 -2.66
C ASN A 93 -6.63 -3.65 -1.30
N GLU A 94 -6.01 -3.23 -0.20
CA GLU A 94 -6.47 -3.48 1.17
C GLU A 94 -6.86 -4.93 1.49
N PRO A 95 -6.04 -5.93 1.16
CA PRO A 95 -6.38 -7.32 1.47
C PRO A 95 -6.44 -7.54 2.99
N VAL A 96 -7.53 -8.15 3.45
CA VAL A 96 -7.79 -8.45 4.87
C VAL A 96 -7.50 -9.92 5.21
N TRP A 97 -6.57 -10.16 6.12
CA TRP A 97 -6.23 -11.51 6.59
C TRP A 97 -6.28 -11.60 8.11
N SER A 98 -6.88 -12.68 8.62
CA SER A 98 -7.09 -12.94 10.06
C SER A 98 -6.25 -14.09 10.62
N ASP A 99 -5.70 -14.94 9.75
CA ASP A 99 -4.98 -16.17 10.07
C ASP A 99 -3.74 -16.34 9.18
N ASP A 100 -2.82 -17.19 9.64
CA ASP A 100 -1.54 -17.45 8.98
C ASP A 100 -1.70 -18.16 7.63
N GLU A 101 -2.74 -18.99 7.48
CA GLU A 101 -3.00 -19.72 6.22
C GLU A 101 -3.38 -18.75 5.11
N GLY A 102 -4.32 -17.84 5.38
CA GLY A 102 -4.73 -16.81 4.43
C GLY A 102 -3.62 -15.83 4.11
N MET A 103 -2.87 -15.38 5.12
CA MET A 103 -1.72 -14.52 4.89
C MET A 103 -0.62 -15.24 4.08
N GLY A 104 -0.36 -16.51 4.37
CA GLY A 104 0.61 -17.33 3.63
C GLY A 104 0.19 -17.57 2.18
N TRP A 105 -1.10 -17.82 1.95
CA TRP A 105 -1.67 -17.89 0.60
C TRP A 105 -1.40 -16.59 -0.17
N TYR A 106 -1.66 -15.44 0.46
CA TYR A 106 -1.45 -14.13 -0.16
C TYR A 106 0.03 -13.82 -0.39
N ALA A 107 0.91 -14.21 0.52
CA ALA A 107 2.36 -14.10 0.35
C ALA A 107 2.80 -14.87 -0.90
N GLN A 108 2.32 -16.12 -1.07
CA GLN A 108 2.64 -16.91 -2.26
C GLN A 108 2.04 -16.30 -3.54
N PHE A 109 0.84 -15.72 -3.47
CA PHE A 109 0.25 -15.00 -4.60
C PHE A 109 1.14 -13.85 -5.06
N GLU A 110 1.65 -13.02 -4.14
CA GLU A 110 2.55 -11.92 -4.49
C GLU A 110 3.89 -12.43 -5.03
N VAL A 111 4.42 -13.55 -4.51
CA VAL A 111 5.60 -14.22 -5.07
C VAL A 111 5.40 -14.61 -6.54
N GLU A 112 4.28 -15.27 -6.85
CA GLU A 112 3.98 -15.68 -8.23
C GLU A 112 3.70 -14.48 -9.13
N ARG A 113 3.01 -13.45 -8.61
CA ARG A 113 2.77 -12.21 -9.35
C ARG A 113 4.07 -11.48 -9.68
N MET A 114 5.02 -11.39 -8.74
CA MET A 114 6.32 -10.76 -9.00
C MET A 114 7.09 -11.43 -10.13
N LYS A 115 7.09 -12.77 -10.18
CA LYS A 115 7.72 -13.53 -11.28
C LYS A 115 7.09 -13.18 -12.63
N LEU A 116 5.76 -13.26 -12.71
CA LEU A 116 5.00 -12.96 -13.94
C LEU A 116 5.16 -11.51 -14.39
N MET A 117 5.22 -10.57 -13.45
CA MET A 117 5.43 -9.15 -13.75
C MET A 117 6.84 -8.88 -14.25
N ALA A 118 7.85 -9.58 -13.71
CA ALA A 118 9.23 -9.46 -14.18
C ALA A 118 9.40 -9.94 -15.62
N ASP A 119 8.69 -10.98 -16.04
CA ASP A 119 8.66 -11.44 -17.43
C ASP A 119 8.10 -10.37 -18.40
N LEU A 120 7.30 -9.42 -17.89
CA LEU A 120 6.78 -8.28 -18.63
C LEU A 120 7.67 -7.03 -18.53
N GLY A 121 8.81 -7.11 -17.83
CA GLY A 121 9.67 -5.95 -17.56
C GLY A 121 9.05 -4.94 -16.59
N LEU A 122 8.13 -5.39 -15.73
CA LEU A 122 7.41 -4.59 -14.75
C LEU A 122 7.82 -4.99 -13.32
N LYS A 123 7.46 -4.14 -12.36
CA LYS A 123 7.74 -4.32 -10.94
C LYS A 123 6.46 -4.22 -10.11
N CYS A 124 6.51 -4.78 -8.91
CA CYS A 124 5.35 -4.86 -8.03
C CYS A 124 5.42 -3.86 -6.88
N VAL A 125 4.24 -3.32 -6.52
CA VAL A 125 3.96 -2.81 -5.18
C VAL A 125 3.10 -3.88 -4.47
N ILE A 126 3.63 -4.48 -3.40
CA ILE A 126 3.06 -5.66 -2.73
C ILE A 126 2.47 -5.29 -1.37
N GLY A 127 1.57 -6.11 -0.84
CA GLY A 127 0.97 -5.94 0.50
C GLY A 127 -0.25 -5.03 0.48
N ASN A 128 -0.07 -3.75 0.13
CA ASN A 128 -1.11 -2.71 0.02
C ASN A 128 -2.17 -2.76 1.14
N PHE A 129 -1.71 -3.04 2.37
CA PHE A 129 -2.59 -3.29 3.50
C PHE A 129 -3.23 -2.00 3.99
N ALA A 130 -4.50 -2.08 4.40
CA ALA A 130 -5.23 -0.97 5.01
C ALA A 130 -4.59 -0.54 6.32
N CYS A 131 -4.84 0.72 6.74
CA CYS A 131 -4.34 1.23 8.01
C CYS A 131 -4.73 0.31 9.20
N GLY A 132 -3.80 0.08 10.12
CA GLY A 132 -4.01 -0.84 11.26
C GLY A 132 -4.02 -2.35 10.92
N THR A 133 -3.98 -2.74 9.65
CA THR A 133 -3.98 -4.15 9.20
C THR A 133 -2.65 -4.53 8.51
N PRO A 134 -2.35 -5.83 8.35
CA PRO A 134 -2.92 -6.97 9.07
C PRO A 134 -2.53 -6.92 10.56
N PRO A 135 -3.08 -7.77 11.45
CA PRO A 135 -2.56 -7.93 12.80
C PRO A 135 -1.05 -8.21 12.81
N LEU A 136 -0.32 -7.62 13.77
CA LEU A 136 1.16 -7.69 13.77
C LEU A 136 1.69 -9.14 13.74
N ARG A 137 1.01 -10.05 14.44
CA ARG A 137 1.35 -11.47 14.48
C ARG A 137 1.37 -12.19 13.12
N LEU A 138 0.75 -11.63 12.08
CA LEU A 138 0.67 -12.25 10.75
C LEU A 138 1.83 -11.85 9.83
N TRP A 139 2.64 -10.84 10.18
CA TRP A 139 3.79 -10.46 9.36
C TRP A 139 4.78 -11.61 9.10
N PRO A 140 5.06 -12.52 10.05
CA PRO A 140 5.85 -13.72 9.77
C PRO A 140 5.37 -14.55 8.58
N ALA A 141 4.05 -14.71 8.41
CA ALA A 141 3.46 -15.43 7.29
C ALA A 141 3.63 -14.69 5.94
N PHE A 142 3.87 -13.37 5.98
CA PHE A 142 4.12 -12.55 4.78
C PHE A 142 5.60 -12.38 4.42
N LEU A 143 6.53 -12.73 5.32
CA LEU A 143 7.98 -12.65 5.08
C LEU A 143 8.46 -13.34 3.79
N PRO A 144 7.92 -14.49 3.36
CA PRO A 144 8.32 -15.11 2.09
C PRO A 144 8.20 -14.16 0.88
N ALA A 145 7.13 -13.38 0.81
CA ALA A 145 6.94 -12.39 -0.26
C ALA A 145 7.99 -11.26 -0.18
N LEU A 146 8.29 -10.78 1.02
CA LEU A 146 9.27 -9.72 1.25
C LEU A 146 10.71 -10.16 0.90
N ARG A 147 11.05 -11.43 1.14
CA ARG A 147 12.35 -11.99 0.72
C ARG A 147 12.49 -12.00 -0.80
N VAL A 148 11.43 -12.40 -1.50
CA VAL A 148 11.38 -12.39 -2.97
C VAL A 148 11.34 -10.96 -3.53
N ALA A 149 10.73 -10.01 -2.82
CA ALA A 149 10.67 -8.61 -3.22
C ALA A 149 12.06 -8.00 -3.44
N LYS A 150 13.07 -8.41 -2.65
CA LYS A 150 14.46 -7.99 -2.84
C LYS A 150 15.03 -8.42 -4.19
N GLN A 151 14.67 -9.60 -4.65
CA GLN A 151 15.16 -10.16 -5.92
C GLN A 151 14.51 -9.47 -7.13
N TYR A 152 13.23 -9.10 -7.01
CA TYR A 152 12.45 -8.47 -8.09
C TYR A 152 12.33 -6.96 -7.97
N GLU A 153 13.09 -6.34 -7.06
CA GLU A 153 13.09 -4.90 -6.81
C GLU A 153 11.68 -4.33 -6.54
N ALA A 154 10.83 -5.14 -5.89
CA ALA A 154 9.49 -4.77 -5.50
C ALA A 154 9.49 -3.91 -4.24
N ILE A 155 8.40 -3.17 -4.05
CA ILE A 155 8.23 -2.22 -2.95
C ILE A 155 7.03 -2.66 -2.10
N LEU A 156 7.14 -2.50 -0.79
CA LEU A 156 5.99 -2.67 0.12
C LEU A 156 5.08 -1.44 0.02
N GLY A 157 3.79 -1.63 -0.25
CA GLY A 157 2.76 -0.59 -0.18
C GLY A 157 1.97 -0.70 1.12
N LEU A 158 1.69 0.42 1.79
CA LEU A 158 0.84 0.49 2.99
C LEU A 158 -0.04 1.74 2.97
N HIS A 159 -1.18 1.68 3.66
CA HIS A 159 -2.09 2.80 3.81
C HIS A 159 -1.99 3.41 5.22
N GLU A 160 -2.07 4.73 5.33
CA GLU A 160 -2.03 5.47 6.59
C GLU A 160 -3.18 6.48 6.68
N TYR A 161 -4.23 6.12 7.40
CA TYR A 161 -5.36 7.02 7.64
C TYR A 161 -5.56 7.23 9.13
N SER A 162 -5.96 8.42 9.57
CA SER A 162 -6.37 8.64 10.96
C SER A 162 -7.47 9.68 11.06
N CYS A 163 -8.03 9.87 12.26
CA CYS A 163 -9.11 10.82 12.48
C CYS A 163 -9.27 11.17 13.96
N PRO A 164 -9.48 12.45 14.31
CA PRO A 164 -9.59 13.62 13.41
C PRO A 164 -8.22 14.17 12.97
N TRP A 165 -7.13 13.71 13.56
CA TRP A 165 -5.78 14.16 13.22
C TRP A 165 -4.91 13.00 12.77
N MET A 166 -4.00 13.25 11.83
CA MET A 166 -3.04 12.24 11.36
C MET A 166 -2.15 11.68 12.48
N TRP A 167 -1.90 12.46 13.53
CA TRP A 167 -1.10 12.03 14.68
C TRP A 167 -1.89 11.25 15.73
N TRP A 168 -3.22 11.10 15.59
CA TRP A 168 -4.01 10.29 16.52
C TRP A 168 -3.60 8.82 16.42
N MET A 169 -3.40 8.18 17.58
CA MET A 169 -2.80 6.86 17.79
C MET A 169 -1.31 6.75 17.44
N THR A 170 -0.55 7.84 17.57
CA THR A 170 0.89 7.91 17.32
C THR A 170 1.64 8.65 18.43
N GLY A 171 2.79 8.13 18.85
CA GLY A 171 3.57 8.64 19.98
C GLY A 171 2.74 8.70 21.26
N LYS A 172 2.69 9.87 21.91
CA LYS A 172 1.87 10.14 23.10
C LYS A 172 0.36 10.34 22.85
N HIS A 173 -0.08 10.33 21.59
CA HIS A 173 -1.48 10.60 21.24
C HIS A 173 -2.26 9.30 21.13
N GLN A 174 -2.18 8.45 22.16
CA GLN A 174 -2.79 7.12 22.18
C GLN A 174 -4.22 7.13 22.72
N VAL A 175 -4.90 5.99 22.55
CA VAL A 175 -6.22 5.75 23.14
C VAL A 175 -6.12 5.74 24.67
N ASP A 176 -5.08 5.10 25.20
CA ASP A 176 -4.69 5.23 26.60
C ASP A 176 -3.85 6.51 26.76
N PRO A 177 -4.32 7.53 27.53
CA PRO A 177 -3.61 8.80 27.66
C PRO A 177 -2.25 8.68 28.39
N GLU A 178 -2.00 7.59 29.11
CA GLU A 178 -0.72 7.34 29.78
C GLU A 178 0.28 6.59 28.87
N GLU A 179 -0.16 6.13 27.69
CA GLU A 179 0.69 5.42 26.75
C GLU A 179 1.46 6.37 25.82
N ASP A 180 2.76 6.13 25.66
CA ASP A 180 3.60 6.77 24.67
C ASP A 180 4.36 5.72 23.86
N GLN A 181 4.05 5.63 22.56
CA GLN A 181 4.73 4.73 21.63
C GLN A 181 5.91 5.40 20.89
N GLY A 182 6.37 6.55 21.39
CA GLY A 182 7.52 7.29 20.90
C GLY A 182 7.33 7.76 19.46
N ASP A 183 8.10 7.19 18.55
CA ASP A 183 8.03 7.52 17.12
C ASP A 183 7.16 6.53 16.33
N GLU A 184 6.41 5.65 17.00
CA GLU A 184 5.53 4.66 16.38
C GLU A 184 4.06 4.99 16.61
N GLY A 185 3.20 4.35 15.84
CA GLY A 185 1.76 4.44 16.02
C GLY A 185 1.01 3.22 15.51
N TRP A 186 -0.31 3.27 15.57
CA TRP A 186 -1.18 2.20 15.12
C TRP A 186 -1.82 2.46 13.76
N THR A 187 -2.29 3.68 13.50
CA THR A 187 -2.94 4.02 12.22
C THR A 187 -2.04 4.83 11.29
N THR A 188 -1.06 5.54 11.86
CA THR A 188 0.04 6.19 11.13
C THR A 188 1.39 5.75 11.71
N LEU A 189 2.44 5.73 10.89
CA LEU A 189 3.79 5.27 11.27
C LEU A 189 3.90 3.82 11.79
N ARG A 190 2.83 3.01 11.70
CA ARG A 190 2.82 1.60 12.13
C ARG A 190 3.86 0.74 11.42
N TYR A 191 4.26 1.12 10.21
CA TYR A 191 5.35 0.45 9.51
C TYR A 191 6.64 0.37 10.35
N ARG A 192 6.88 1.30 11.29
CA ARG A 192 8.07 1.25 12.17
C ARG A 192 8.05 0.01 13.06
N LYS A 193 6.89 -0.34 13.63
CA LYS A 193 6.68 -1.60 14.37
C LYS A 193 6.97 -2.79 13.47
N VAL A 194 6.37 -2.80 12.28
CA VAL A 194 6.55 -3.87 11.29
C VAL A 194 8.02 -4.07 10.96
N TYR A 195 8.73 -2.98 10.63
CA TYR A 195 10.13 -3.03 10.25
C TYR A 195 11.01 -3.50 11.40
N ARG A 196 10.87 -2.89 12.59
CA ARG A 196 11.72 -3.17 13.74
C ARG A 196 11.48 -4.54 14.35
N GLN A 197 10.23 -4.99 14.40
CA GLN A 197 9.86 -6.24 15.06
C GLN A 197 9.95 -7.46 14.14
N TYR A 198 9.77 -7.29 12.83
CA TYR A 198 9.67 -8.42 11.89
C TYR A 198 10.67 -8.35 10.73
N LEU A 199 10.69 -7.26 9.96
CA LEU A 199 11.47 -7.24 8.71
C LEU A 199 12.98 -7.14 8.95
N ILE A 200 13.43 -6.27 9.86
CA ILE A 200 14.85 -6.09 10.19
C ILE A 200 15.43 -7.38 10.79
N PRO A 201 14.79 -8.02 11.81
CA PRO A 201 15.27 -9.30 12.34
C PRO A 201 15.34 -10.41 11.29
N ASP A 202 14.47 -10.39 10.28
CA ASP A 202 14.44 -11.39 9.20
C ASP A 202 15.35 -11.06 8.00
N GLY A 203 16.13 -9.97 8.06
CA GLY A 203 17.07 -9.59 7.00
C GLY A 203 16.42 -8.98 5.74
N VAL A 204 15.16 -8.57 5.85
CA VAL A 204 14.38 -7.88 4.79
C VAL A 204 14.02 -6.43 5.15
N GLY A 205 14.69 -5.86 6.15
CA GLY A 205 14.49 -4.47 6.59
C GLY A 205 14.90 -3.39 5.59
N ASP A 206 15.59 -3.78 4.52
CA ASP A 206 16.01 -2.93 3.39
C ASP A 206 15.00 -2.91 2.23
N VAL A 207 13.92 -3.72 2.29
CA VAL A 207 12.81 -3.64 1.33
C VAL A 207 12.24 -2.21 1.37
N PRO A 208 12.16 -1.50 0.24
CA PRO A 208 11.60 -0.15 0.23
C PRO A 208 10.11 -0.15 0.60
N LEU A 209 9.65 0.94 1.20
CA LEU A 209 8.25 1.19 1.56
C LEU A 209 7.75 2.43 0.84
N VAL A 210 6.50 2.39 0.41
CA VAL A 210 5.74 3.56 0.00
C VAL A 210 4.38 3.58 0.69
N ILE A 211 3.96 4.76 1.15
CA ILE A 211 2.60 4.94 1.66
C ILE A 211 1.74 5.29 0.45
N THR A 212 1.01 4.31 -0.05
CA THR A 212 0.26 4.39 -1.32
C THR A 212 -1.03 5.17 -1.16
N GLU A 213 -1.58 5.22 0.05
CA GLU A 213 -2.73 6.02 0.41
C GLU A 213 -2.59 6.61 1.81
N ALA A 214 -2.98 7.88 1.97
CA ALA A 214 -3.01 8.50 3.28
C ALA A 214 -3.99 9.67 3.37
N GLY A 215 -4.51 9.92 4.56
CA GLY A 215 -5.35 11.09 4.81
C GLY A 215 -6.22 10.99 6.06
N LEU A 216 -7.12 11.97 6.19
CA LEU A 216 -8.13 11.95 7.24
C LEU A 216 -9.36 11.19 6.76
N ASP A 217 -9.68 10.08 7.44
CA ASP A 217 -10.85 9.26 7.15
C ASP A 217 -11.80 9.20 8.35
N PRO A 218 -13.01 9.76 8.27
CA PRO A 218 -13.99 9.72 9.35
C PRO A 218 -14.42 8.30 9.76
N LEU A 219 -14.11 7.26 8.99
CA LEU A 219 -14.37 5.86 9.34
C LEU A 219 -13.32 5.25 10.28
N VAL A 220 -12.13 5.84 10.41
CA VAL A 220 -11.05 5.29 11.26
C VAL A 220 -11.38 5.44 12.73
N ASN A 221 -11.44 4.34 13.48
CA ASN A 221 -11.78 4.33 14.89
C ASN A 221 -10.67 3.69 15.75
N PRO A 222 -10.64 3.94 17.07
CA PRO A 222 -11.51 4.87 17.82
C PRO A 222 -11.18 6.35 17.59
N LYS A 223 -12.11 7.24 17.90
CA LYS A 223 -11.86 8.70 18.00
C LYS A 223 -11.41 9.08 19.41
N PRO A 224 -10.71 10.21 19.60
CA PRO A 224 -10.52 10.79 20.93
C PRO A 224 -11.87 11.04 21.61
N LEU A 225 -11.91 10.91 22.94
CA LEU A 225 -13.14 11.12 23.71
C LEU A 225 -13.72 12.51 23.46
N GLY A 226 -15.01 12.58 23.13
CA GLY A 226 -15.73 13.84 22.91
C GLY A 226 -15.42 14.55 21.60
N VAL A 227 -14.62 13.95 20.71
CA VAL A 227 -14.28 14.55 19.42
C VAL A 227 -15.01 13.85 18.28
N SER A 228 -15.71 14.63 17.44
CA SER A 228 -16.37 14.11 16.25
C SER A 228 -15.35 13.74 15.17
N GLY A 229 -15.71 12.76 14.35
CA GLY A 229 -15.00 12.51 13.10
C GLY A 229 -15.37 13.54 12.03
N GLY A 230 -14.43 13.86 11.16
CA GLY A 230 -14.65 14.70 10.00
C GLY A 230 -13.56 14.51 8.97
N ALA A 231 -13.86 14.79 7.71
CA ALA A 231 -12.85 15.02 6.68
C ALA A 231 -12.33 16.47 6.79
N TRP A 232 -11.27 16.80 6.04
CA TRP A 232 -10.63 18.13 6.09
C TRP A 232 -11.57 19.34 5.89
N LYS A 233 -12.73 19.17 5.24
CA LYS A 233 -13.76 20.23 5.07
C LYS A 233 -14.74 20.37 6.23
N GLN A 234 -14.73 19.43 7.17
CA GLN A 234 -15.67 19.34 8.31
C GLN A 234 -14.94 19.49 9.65
N LEU A 235 -13.63 19.73 9.61
CA LEU A 235 -12.76 19.94 10.78
C LEU A 235 -12.37 21.43 10.97
N GLY A 236 -13.15 22.34 10.39
CA GLY A 236 -13.00 23.80 10.50
C GLY A 236 -14.19 24.44 11.17
#